data_AF-A0AAV0QYI0-F1
#
_entry.id   AF-A0AAV0QYI0-F1
#
_cell.length_a   1.000
_cell.length_b   1.000
_cell.length_c   1.000
_cell.angle_alpha   90.00
_cell.angle_beta   90.00
_cell.angle_gamma   90.00
#
_symmetry.space_group_name_H-M   'P 1'
#
loop_
_entity.id
_entity.type
_entity.pdbx_description
1 polymer ?
#
loop_
_entity_poly.entity_id
_entity_poly.type
_entity_poly.pdbx_seq_one_letter_code
_entity_poly.pdbx_strand_id
1 'polypeptide(L)'
;MKNNSLHEVGLHFRLLRQNDCVVSQDVFKKFVSDKGEIIIKGCCNGHEDLKDILSLYEASHLAYEGEDILDKAKTHTTKYLKNILLEMDSSDNYEFMKELIRHSLEIPLHRRMVMLEARWYIESCKKKEGTNMTLLELAKLEFNIAQSVLQQDLKSVSWWWNNPGLAKELSFSRDRLVECFFVAVSLMYEPQFSSYRQGLRKVALFITTIDDIYDIYGTMSELELFTDAVER
;
A
#
# COMPACT_ATOMS: atom_id res chain seq x y z
N MET A 1 11.74 -22.41 -16.39
CA MET A 1 10.75 -22.64 -15.30
C MET A 1 9.90 -23.86 -15.66
N LYS A 2 10.36 -25.08 -15.32
CA LYS A 2 9.60 -26.33 -15.57
C LYS A 2 8.81 -26.66 -14.29
N ASN A 3 7.49 -26.79 -14.40
CA ASN A 3 6.52 -27.19 -13.36
C ASN A 3 6.26 -26.28 -12.14
N ASN A 4 6.45 -24.96 -12.26
CA ASN A 4 6.04 -24.06 -11.16
C ASN A 4 4.50 -23.97 -11.03
N SER A 5 3.98 -24.01 -9.80
CA SER A 5 2.55 -23.79 -9.48
C SER A 5 2.10 -22.37 -9.83
N LEU A 6 0.78 -22.11 -9.85
CA LEU A 6 0.28 -20.76 -10.14
C LEU A 6 0.69 -19.78 -9.03
N HIS A 7 0.68 -20.22 -7.77
CA HIS A 7 1.21 -19.48 -6.62
C HIS A 7 2.67 -19.07 -6.84
N GLU A 8 3.53 -20.02 -7.20
CA GLU A 8 4.95 -19.74 -7.41
C GLU A 8 5.15 -18.75 -8.56
N VAL A 9 4.48 -18.95 -9.70
CA VAL A 9 4.60 -18.02 -10.84
C VAL A 9 4.10 -16.63 -10.48
N GLY A 10 2.93 -16.52 -9.83
CA GLY A 10 2.38 -15.24 -9.39
C GLY A 10 3.29 -14.53 -8.39
N LEU A 11 3.82 -15.26 -7.41
CA LEU A 11 4.75 -14.72 -6.41
C LEU A 11 6.04 -14.23 -7.05
N HIS A 12 6.70 -15.05 -7.89
CA HIS A 12 7.94 -14.66 -8.55
C HIS A 12 7.72 -13.46 -9.47
N PHE A 13 6.65 -13.47 -10.27
CA PHE A 13 6.29 -12.38 -11.15
C PHE A 13 6.15 -11.07 -10.37
N ARG A 14 5.39 -11.09 -9.26
CA ARG A 14 5.19 -9.92 -8.41
C ARG A 14 6.51 -9.43 -7.81
N LEU A 15 7.29 -10.32 -7.19
CA LEU A 15 8.55 -9.94 -6.54
C LEU A 15 9.54 -9.36 -7.54
N LEU A 16 9.67 -9.96 -8.72
CA LEU A 16 10.55 -9.46 -9.77
C LEU A 16 10.12 -8.07 -10.25
N ARG A 17 8.83 -7.86 -10.56
CA ARG A 17 8.35 -6.54 -10.99
C ARG A 17 8.44 -5.47 -9.89
N GLN A 18 8.22 -5.83 -8.63
CA GLN A 18 8.42 -4.92 -7.50
C GLN A 18 9.88 -4.50 -7.32
N ASN A 19 10.83 -5.26 -7.87
CA ASN A 19 12.26 -4.95 -7.87
C ASN A 19 12.73 -4.56 -9.28
N ASP A 20 11.86 -3.88 -10.05
CA ASP A 20 12.15 -3.29 -11.37
C ASP A 20 12.66 -4.28 -12.43
N CYS A 21 12.46 -5.58 -12.24
CA CYS A 21 12.81 -6.59 -13.23
C CYS A 21 11.71 -6.71 -14.28
N VAL A 22 12.10 -6.67 -15.55
CA VAL A 22 11.17 -6.83 -16.67
C VAL A 22 10.75 -8.29 -16.81
N VAL A 23 9.49 -8.57 -16.49
CA VAL A 23 8.87 -9.90 -16.64
C VAL A 23 7.61 -9.77 -17.48
N SER A 24 7.49 -10.57 -18.54
CA SER A 24 6.30 -10.56 -19.42
C SER A 24 5.13 -11.31 -18.79
N GLN A 25 3.89 -10.83 -19.00
CA GLN A 25 2.66 -11.55 -18.66
C GLN A 25 2.56 -12.95 -19.30
N ASP A 26 3.37 -13.24 -20.32
CA ASP A 26 3.41 -14.52 -21.03
C ASP A 26 3.73 -15.71 -20.12
N VAL A 27 4.34 -15.48 -18.95
CA VAL A 27 4.55 -16.51 -17.93
C VAL A 27 3.23 -17.15 -17.47
N PHE A 28 2.11 -16.44 -17.63
CA PHE A 28 0.77 -16.91 -17.27
C PHE A 28 0.05 -17.65 -18.40
N LYS A 29 0.53 -17.62 -19.66
CA LYS A 29 -0.14 -18.28 -20.81
C LYS A 29 -0.42 -19.77 -20.57
N LYS A 30 0.45 -20.46 -19.84
CA LYS A 30 0.26 -21.89 -19.49
C LYS A 30 -0.91 -22.16 -18.53
N PHE A 31 -1.46 -21.11 -17.92
CA PHE A 31 -2.64 -21.14 -17.06
C PHE A 31 -3.85 -20.48 -17.71
N VAL A 32 -3.82 -20.25 -19.02
CA VAL A 32 -4.95 -19.71 -19.78
C VAL A 32 -5.45 -20.80 -20.72
N SER A 33 -6.77 -21.00 -20.77
CA SER A 33 -7.43 -21.95 -21.64
C SER A 33 -7.51 -21.41 -23.07
N ASP A 34 -7.82 -22.29 -24.02
CA ASP A 34 -8.02 -21.90 -25.42
C ASP A 34 -9.18 -20.89 -25.59
N LYS A 35 -10.09 -20.83 -24.61
CA LYS A 35 -11.19 -19.84 -24.56
C LYS A 35 -10.77 -18.51 -23.92
N GLY A 36 -9.51 -18.38 -23.50
CA GLY A 36 -8.99 -17.20 -22.80
C GLY A 36 -9.37 -17.12 -21.32
N GLU A 37 -9.88 -18.21 -20.74
CA GLU A 37 -10.26 -18.29 -19.32
C GLU A 37 -9.08 -18.80 -18.49
N ILE A 38 -8.94 -18.34 -17.26
CA ILE A 38 -7.81 -18.75 -16.42
C ILE A 38 -8.08 -20.15 -15.86
N ILE A 39 -7.23 -21.09 -16.25
CA ILE A 39 -7.19 -22.44 -15.76
C ILE A 39 -6.54 -22.43 -14.38
N ILE A 40 -7.37 -22.47 -13.36
CA ILE A 40 -6.94 -22.79 -12.00
C ILE A 40 -7.03 -24.31 -11.89
N LYS A 41 -5.89 -25.00 -11.95
CA LYS A 41 -5.86 -26.45 -11.74
C LYS A 41 -6.19 -26.70 -10.27
N GLY A 42 -7.31 -27.37 -10.01
CA GLY A 42 -7.74 -27.73 -8.66
C GLY A 42 -9.07 -27.14 -8.19
N CYS A 43 -9.92 -26.61 -9.08
CA CYS A 43 -11.25 -26.02 -8.76
C CYS A 43 -12.28 -26.89 -7.97
N CYS A 44 -11.88 -28.00 -7.35
CA CYS A 44 -12.70 -28.76 -6.41
C CYS A 44 -11.90 -29.08 -5.14
N ASN A 45 -12.05 -28.25 -4.10
CA ASN A 45 -11.97 -28.60 -2.67
C ASN A 45 -10.62 -28.49 -1.90
N GLY A 46 -9.67 -27.61 -2.25
CA GLY A 46 -8.37 -27.51 -1.55
C GLY A 46 -7.86 -26.12 -1.11
N HIS A 47 -6.92 -26.12 -0.16
CA HIS A 47 -6.18 -24.92 0.33
C HIS A 47 -5.16 -24.37 -0.67
N GLU A 48 -4.59 -25.22 -1.51
CA GLU A 48 -3.56 -24.85 -2.48
C GLU A 48 -4.16 -23.91 -3.55
N ASP A 49 -5.44 -24.11 -3.88
CA ASP A 49 -6.19 -23.28 -4.83
C ASP A 49 -6.30 -21.83 -4.36
N LEU A 50 -6.52 -21.60 -3.06
CA LEU A 50 -6.66 -20.24 -2.52
C LEU A 50 -5.36 -19.45 -2.58
N LYS A 51 -4.22 -20.10 -2.35
CA LYS A 51 -2.89 -19.46 -2.47
C LYS A 51 -2.56 -19.13 -3.90
N ASP A 52 -2.90 -20.02 -4.83
CA ASP A 52 -2.75 -19.83 -6.26
C ASP A 52 -3.54 -18.60 -6.74
N ILE A 53 -4.82 -18.51 -6.37
CA ILE A 53 -5.69 -17.37 -6.71
C ILE A 53 -5.18 -16.09 -6.11
N LEU A 54 -4.85 -16.09 -4.81
CA LEU A 54 -4.45 -14.87 -4.12
C LEU A 54 -3.13 -14.33 -4.68
N SER A 55 -2.18 -15.20 -5.01
CA SER A 55 -0.93 -14.79 -5.64
C SER A 55 -1.13 -14.25 -7.05
N LEU A 56 -2.03 -14.84 -7.84
CA LEU A 56 -2.39 -14.30 -9.15
C LEU A 56 -3.12 -12.95 -9.03
N TYR A 57 -4.04 -12.82 -8.07
CA TYR A 57 -4.71 -11.55 -7.75
C TYR A 57 -3.70 -10.46 -7.43
N GLU A 58 -2.77 -10.71 -6.50
CA GLU A 58 -1.76 -9.71 -6.13
C GLU A 58 -0.80 -9.39 -7.28
N ALA A 59 -0.42 -10.39 -8.08
CA ALA A 59 0.42 -10.18 -9.26
C ALA A 59 -0.29 -9.33 -10.34
N SER A 60 -1.60 -9.50 -10.51
CA SER A 60 -2.38 -8.79 -11.52
C SER A 60 -2.48 -7.28 -11.29
N HIS A 61 -2.25 -6.81 -10.05
CA HIS A 61 -2.20 -5.38 -9.73
C HIS A 61 -0.92 -4.68 -10.19
N LEU A 62 0.06 -5.42 -10.72
CA LEU A 62 1.28 -4.90 -11.34
C LEU A 62 1.21 -4.86 -12.87
N ALA A 63 0.01 -4.97 -13.45
CA ALA A 63 -0.18 -4.92 -14.90
C ALA A 63 0.20 -3.55 -15.49
N TYR A 64 0.88 -3.57 -16.63
CA TYR A 64 1.02 -2.41 -17.51
C TYR A 64 -0.15 -2.31 -18.49
N GLU A 65 -0.32 -1.13 -19.10
CA GLU A 65 -1.30 -0.94 -20.17
C GLU A 65 -1.02 -1.91 -21.34
N GLY A 66 -2.09 -2.55 -21.84
CA GLY A 66 -1.99 -3.57 -22.90
C GLY A 66 -1.75 -5.01 -22.39
N GLU A 67 -1.67 -5.23 -21.07
CA GLU A 67 -1.50 -6.56 -20.50
C GLU A 67 -2.83 -7.29 -20.21
N ASP A 68 -3.54 -7.64 -21.30
CA ASP A 68 -4.86 -8.28 -21.26
C ASP A 68 -4.96 -9.54 -20.38
N ILE A 69 -3.89 -10.33 -20.27
CA ILE A 69 -3.91 -11.55 -19.45
C ILE A 69 -4.04 -11.16 -17.97
N LEU A 70 -3.29 -10.14 -17.53
CA LEU A 70 -3.33 -9.67 -16.15
C LEU A 70 -4.63 -8.93 -15.84
N ASP A 71 -5.18 -8.17 -16.79
CA ASP A 71 -6.48 -7.51 -16.59
C ASP A 71 -7.62 -8.52 -16.45
N LYS A 72 -7.64 -9.56 -17.30
CA LYS A 72 -8.57 -10.69 -17.14
C LYS A 72 -8.36 -11.42 -15.82
N ALA A 73 -7.10 -11.60 -15.40
CA ALA A 73 -6.76 -12.23 -14.13
C ALA A 73 -7.27 -11.46 -12.93
N LYS A 74 -7.08 -10.15 -12.92
CA LYS A 74 -7.60 -9.26 -11.88
C LYS A 74 -9.11 -9.40 -11.73
N THR A 75 -9.86 -9.31 -12.84
CA THR A 75 -11.33 -9.44 -12.81
C THR A 75 -11.78 -10.82 -12.35
N HIS A 76 -11.18 -11.88 -12.88
CA HIS A 76 -11.55 -13.26 -12.56
C HIS A 76 -11.28 -13.59 -11.08
N THR A 77 -10.05 -13.33 -10.62
CA THR A 77 -9.63 -13.62 -9.25
C THR A 77 -10.40 -12.77 -8.23
N THR A 78 -10.67 -11.49 -8.52
CA THR A 78 -11.50 -10.63 -7.66
C THR A 78 -12.90 -11.23 -7.44
N LYS A 79 -13.56 -11.68 -8.53
CA LYS A 79 -14.89 -12.30 -8.44
C LYS A 79 -14.84 -13.58 -7.62
N TYR A 80 -13.86 -14.43 -7.88
CA TYR A 80 -13.71 -15.70 -7.19
C TYR A 80 -13.44 -15.53 -5.69
N LEU A 81 -12.51 -14.65 -5.31
CA LEU A 81 -12.20 -14.34 -3.91
C LEU A 81 -13.40 -13.76 -3.15
N LYS A 82 -14.22 -12.91 -3.80
CA LYS A 82 -15.46 -12.40 -3.21
C LYS A 82 -16.49 -13.51 -2.96
N ASN A 83 -16.68 -14.41 -3.92
CA ASN A 83 -17.60 -15.54 -3.76
C ASN A 83 -17.17 -16.46 -2.62
N ILE A 84 -15.87 -16.77 -2.54
CA ILE A 84 -15.32 -17.57 -1.44
C ILE A 84 -15.65 -16.96 -0.07
N LEU A 85 -15.50 -15.64 0.09
CA LEU A 85 -15.81 -14.98 1.36
C LEU A 85 -17.30 -15.06 1.73
N LEU A 86 -18.19 -15.24 0.76
CA LEU A 86 -19.63 -15.44 0.98
C LEU A 86 -19.97 -16.90 1.32
N GLU A 87 -19.24 -17.84 0.74
CA GLU A 87 -19.50 -19.29 0.87
C GLU A 87 -18.83 -19.92 2.11
N MET A 88 -17.73 -19.36 2.61
CA MET A 88 -17.00 -19.96 3.74
C MET A 88 -17.64 -19.61 5.11
N ASP A 89 -18.16 -20.62 5.81
CA ASP A 89 -18.78 -20.50 7.14
C ASP A 89 -17.80 -20.17 8.28
N SER A 90 -18.25 -19.48 9.32
CA SER A 90 -17.43 -19.07 10.47
C SER A 90 -16.82 -20.22 11.29
N SER A 91 -17.19 -21.48 11.03
CA SER A 91 -16.66 -22.67 11.72
C SER A 91 -15.40 -23.26 11.08
N ASP A 92 -14.94 -22.74 9.96
CA ASP A 92 -13.79 -23.29 9.23
C ASP A 92 -12.46 -22.97 9.91
N ASN A 93 -11.51 -23.92 9.87
CA ASN A 93 -10.13 -23.78 10.36
C ASN A 93 -9.27 -22.82 9.50
N TYR A 94 -9.89 -21.87 8.81
CA TYR A 94 -9.32 -21.05 7.72
C TYR A 94 -9.33 -19.55 8.00
N GLU A 95 -9.50 -19.14 9.26
CA GLU A 95 -9.70 -17.74 9.63
C GLU A 95 -8.56 -16.83 9.15
N PHE A 96 -7.30 -17.25 9.28
CA PHE A 96 -6.16 -16.48 8.78
C PHE A 96 -6.25 -16.25 7.26
N MET A 97 -6.67 -17.27 6.49
CA MET A 97 -6.79 -17.14 5.04
C MET A 97 -7.93 -16.20 4.67
N LYS A 98 -9.06 -16.24 5.40
CA LYS A 98 -10.17 -15.29 5.22
C LYS A 98 -9.74 -13.86 5.53
N GLU A 99 -9.01 -13.65 6.62
CA GLU A 99 -8.45 -12.35 7.01
C GLU A 99 -7.53 -11.82 5.90
N LEU A 100 -6.65 -12.66 5.36
CA LEU A 100 -5.75 -12.32 4.27
C LEU A 100 -6.48 -11.97 2.96
N ILE A 101 -7.53 -12.74 2.60
CA ILE A 101 -8.34 -12.45 1.41
C ILE A 101 -9.09 -11.13 1.57
N ARG A 102 -9.73 -10.89 2.73
CA ARG A 102 -10.41 -9.62 3.03
C ARG A 102 -9.45 -8.44 2.93
N HIS A 103 -8.30 -8.56 3.58
CA HIS A 103 -7.24 -7.54 3.54
C HIS A 103 -6.85 -7.25 2.09
N SER A 104 -6.53 -8.28 1.30
CA SER A 104 -6.11 -8.13 -0.11
C SER A 104 -7.18 -7.52 -1.02
N LEU A 105 -8.46 -7.82 -0.78
CA LEU A 105 -9.58 -7.24 -1.52
C LEU A 105 -9.88 -5.79 -1.13
N GLU A 106 -9.55 -5.36 0.09
CA GLU A 106 -9.71 -3.98 0.54
C GLU A 106 -8.72 -3.06 -0.21
N ILE A 107 -7.44 -3.39 -0.15
CA ILE A 107 -6.37 -2.72 -0.89
C ILE A 107 -5.36 -3.80 -1.31
N PRO A 108 -4.98 -3.94 -2.58
CA PRO A 108 -3.99 -4.92 -2.98
C PRO A 108 -2.60 -4.56 -2.43
N LEU A 109 -1.76 -5.56 -2.17
CA LEU A 109 -0.44 -5.41 -1.57
C LEU A 109 0.43 -4.35 -2.27
N HIS A 110 0.40 -4.29 -3.60
CA HIS A 110 1.19 -3.32 -4.36
C HIS A 110 0.78 -1.85 -4.11
N ARG A 111 -0.46 -1.61 -3.66
CA ARG A 111 -0.98 -0.27 -3.38
C ARG A 111 -0.96 0.10 -1.89
N ARG A 112 -0.53 -0.82 -1.03
CA ARG A 112 -0.49 -0.59 0.41
C ARG A 112 0.75 0.17 0.84
N MET A 113 0.57 1.03 1.82
CA MET A 113 1.67 1.68 2.53
C MET A 113 2.44 0.63 3.33
N VAL A 114 3.76 0.57 3.12
CA VAL A 114 4.63 -0.48 3.68
C VAL A 114 4.51 -0.58 5.21
N MET A 115 4.51 0.54 5.92
CA MET A 115 4.40 0.53 7.39
C MET A 115 3.04 0.00 7.89
N LEU A 116 1.95 0.29 7.19
CA LEU A 116 0.63 -0.23 7.56
C LEU A 116 0.54 -1.73 7.28
N GLU A 117 1.08 -2.17 6.15
CA GLU A 117 1.18 -3.58 5.80
C GLU A 117 2.05 -4.35 6.81
N ALA A 118 3.23 -3.82 7.15
CA ALA A 118 4.13 -4.43 8.12
C ALA A 118 3.45 -4.59 9.48
N ARG A 119 2.74 -3.56 9.96
CA ARG A 119 1.98 -3.64 11.22
C ARG A 119 0.92 -4.73 11.17
N TRP A 120 0.09 -4.73 10.13
CA TRP A 120 -0.96 -5.74 9.97
C TRP A 120 -0.36 -7.14 9.93
N TYR A 121 0.71 -7.35 9.16
CA TYR A 121 1.34 -8.66 9.03
C TYR A 121 2.01 -9.14 10.32
N ILE A 122 2.64 -8.24 11.10
CA ILE A 122 3.20 -8.55 12.43
C ILE A 122 2.09 -9.02 13.39
N GLU A 123 0.92 -8.38 13.34
CA GLU A 123 -0.23 -8.75 14.18
C GLU A 123 -0.85 -10.08 13.72
N SER A 124 -1.00 -10.27 12.41
CA SER A 124 -1.58 -11.48 11.81
C SER A 124 -0.66 -12.71 11.96
N CYS A 125 0.66 -12.55 11.85
CA CYS A 125 1.62 -13.64 12.04
C CYS A 125 1.57 -14.26 13.44
N LYS A 126 1.19 -13.51 14.48
CA LYS A 126 1.02 -14.06 15.84
C LYS A 126 -0.04 -15.16 15.90
N LYS A 127 -1.04 -15.10 15.01
CA LYS A 127 -2.16 -16.04 14.94
C LYS A 127 -1.86 -17.24 14.04
N LYS A 128 -0.81 -17.18 13.23
CA LYS A 128 -0.51 -18.17 12.19
C LYS A 128 0.39 -19.28 12.72
N GLU A 129 -0.07 -20.52 12.58
CA GLU A 129 0.72 -21.72 12.88
C GLU A 129 1.97 -21.82 11.97
N GLY A 130 3.10 -22.27 12.53
CA GLY A 130 4.36 -22.40 11.79
C GLY A 130 5.10 -21.06 11.55
N THR A 131 4.72 -19.99 12.23
CA THR A 131 5.43 -18.70 12.15
C THR A 131 6.85 -18.81 12.71
N ASN A 132 7.82 -18.31 11.94
CA ASN A 132 9.21 -18.18 12.40
C ASN A 132 9.27 -17.07 13.47
N MET A 133 9.44 -17.47 14.73
CA MET A 133 9.43 -16.56 15.87
C MET A 133 10.59 -15.57 15.86
N THR A 134 11.78 -15.99 15.39
CA THR A 134 12.95 -15.11 15.26
C THR A 134 12.69 -14.00 14.24
N LEU A 135 12.09 -14.33 13.09
CA LEU A 135 11.72 -13.32 12.09
C LEU A 135 10.64 -12.36 12.62
N LEU A 136 9.66 -12.87 13.38
CA LEU A 136 8.62 -12.04 13.98
C LEU A 136 9.18 -11.09 15.05
N GLU A 137 10.15 -11.53 15.85
CA GLU A 137 10.84 -10.68 16.82
C GLU A 137 11.66 -9.59 16.13
N LEU A 138 12.40 -9.93 15.08
CA LEU A 138 13.13 -8.97 14.26
C LEU A 138 12.19 -7.92 13.65
N ALA A 139 11.09 -8.35 13.03
CA ALA A 139 10.12 -7.45 12.41
C ALA A 139 9.51 -6.46 13.43
N LYS A 140 9.21 -6.92 14.66
CA LYS A 140 8.72 -6.03 15.74
C LYS A 140 9.78 -5.01 16.15
N LEU A 141 11.03 -5.44 16.28
CA LEU A 141 12.13 -4.55 16.67
C LEU A 141 12.33 -3.45 15.62
N GLU A 142 12.44 -3.84 14.34
CA GLU A 142 12.61 -2.90 13.23
C GLU A 142 11.44 -1.94 13.10
N PHE A 143 10.21 -2.44 13.22
CA PHE A 143 9.01 -1.60 13.22
C PHE A 143 9.04 -0.55 14.33
N ASN A 144 9.41 -0.94 15.55
CA ASN A 144 9.47 -0.02 16.69
C ASN A 144 10.59 1.01 16.55
N ILE A 145 11.74 0.63 15.99
CA ILE A 145 12.83 1.57 15.67
C ILE A 145 12.35 2.62 14.67
N ALA A 146 11.74 2.18 13.56
CA ALA A 146 11.19 3.09 12.56
C ALA A 146 10.12 4.00 13.18
N GLN A 147 9.16 3.44 13.93
CA GLN A 147 8.10 4.20 14.58
C GLN A 147 8.64 5.26 15.55
N SER A 148 9.69 4.96 16.31
CA SER A 148 10.32 5.92 17.23
C SER A 148 10.87 7.15 16.48
N VAL A 149 11.57 6.93 15.37
CA VAL A 149 12.08 8.02 14.52
C VAL A 149 10.92 8.83 13.92
N LEU A 150 9.89 8.15 13.43
CA LEU A 150 8.69 8.81 12.89
C LEU A 150 7.98 9.68 13.94
N GLN A 151 7.89 9.22 15.19
CA GLN A 151 7.33 10.03 16.28
C GLN A 151 8.19 11.25 16.61
N GLN A 152 9.53 11.13 16.50
CA GLN A 152 10.43 12.27 16.66
C GLN A 152 10.26 13.28 15.52
N ASP A 153 10.12 12.80 14.27
CA ASP A 153 9.82 13.64 13.11
C ASP A 153 8.47 14.38 13.30
N LEU A 154 7.46 13.69 13.83
CA LEU A 154 6.17 14.27 14.18
C LEU A 154 6.33 15.43 15.16
N LYS A 155 7.00 15.20 16.29
CA LYS A 155 7.25 16.22 17.32
C LYS A 155 8.02 17.42 16.78
N SER A 156 9.07 17.19 15.98
CA SER A 156 9.89 18.26 15.40
C SER A 156 9.07 19.22 14.52
N VAL A 157 8.29 18.67 13.58
CA VAL A 157 7.49 19.50 12.67
C VAL A 157 6.32 20.15 13.40
N SER A 158 5.66 19.45 14.33
CA SER A 158 4.60 20.05 15.15
C SER A 158 5.11 21.20 16.01
N TRP A 159 6.30 21.07 16.60
CA TRP A 159 6.92 22.19 17.32
C TRP A 159 7.25 23.35 16.38
N TRP A 160 7.84 23.06 15.21
CA TRP A 160 8.16 24.09 14.22
C TRP A 160 6.91 24.82 13.68
N TRP A 161 5.76 24.15 13.55
CA TRP A 161 4.52 24.75 13.07
C TRP A 161 3.85 25.63 14.13
N ASN A 162 3.86 25.18 15.38
CA ASN A 162 3.11 25.84 16.46
C ASN A 162 3.92 26.89 17.22
N ASN A 163 5.21 26.64 17.48
CA ASN A 163 6.02 27.51 18.34
C ASN A 163 6.28 28.93 17.78
N PRO A 164 6.56 29.14 16.48
CA PRO A 164 6.67 30.49 15.92
C PRO A 164 5.32 31.19 15.76
N GLY A 165 4.20 30.54 16.12
CA GLY A 165 2.86 31.10 15.99
C GLY A 165 2.27 31.00 14.59
N LEU A 166 2.93 30.35 13.63
CA LEU A 166 2.45 30.21 12.24
C LEU A 166 1.04 29.64 12.17
N ALA A 167 0.75 28.57 12.94
CA ALA A 167 -0.58 27.98 13.02
C ALA A 167 -1.66 28.97 13.48
N LYS A 168 -1.30 29.94 14.32
CA LYS A 168 -2.23 30.97 14.84
C LYS A 168 -2.45 32.08 13.82
N GLU A 169 -1.36 32.56 13.21
CA GLU A 169 -1.42 33.60 12.16
C GLU A 169 -2.17 33.10 10.91
N LEU A 170 -2.05 31.80 10.61
CA LEU A 170 -2.70 31.15 9.47
C LEU A 170 -3.95 30.35 9.88
N SER A 171 -4.66 30.82 10.90
CA SER A 171 -5.82 30.11 11.47
C SER A 171 -7.02 29.95 10.52
N PHE A 172 -7.02 30.63 9.38
CA PHE A 172 -7.99 30.40 8.31
C PHE A 172 -7.72 29.09 7.55
N SER A 173 -6.48 28.61 7.55
CA SER A 173 -6.06 27.39 6.86
C SER A 173 -6.31 26.16 7.73
N ARG A 174 -6.60 25.04 7.08
CA ARG A 174 -6.86 23.75 7.73
C ARG A 174 -5.59 23.22 8.41
N ASP A 175 -5.69 22.73 9.64
CA ASP A 175 -4.60 21.96 10.26
C ASP A 175 -4.53 20.55 9.66
N ARG A 176 -3.48 20.30 8.88
CA ARG A 176 -3.22 19.03 8.19
C ARG A 176 -1.92 18.35 8.63
N LEU A 177 -1.46 18.62 9.86
CA LEU A 177 -0.19 18.09 10.38
C LEU A 177 -0.09 16.55 10.32
N VAL A 178 -1.21 15.86 10.52
CA VAL A 178 -1.31 14.39 10.55
C VAL A 178 -1.39 13.83 9.12
N GLU A 179 -2.19 14.44 8.26
CA GLU A 179 -2.33 14.03 6.85
C GLU A 179 -1.00 14.22 6.11
N CYS A 180 -0.35 15.38 6.30
CA CYS A 180 0.98 15.65 5.76
C CYS A 180 2.01 14.65 6.30
N PHE A 181 1.87 14.23 7.56
CA PHE A 181 2.71 13.16 8.12
C PHE A 181 2.50 11.84 7.39
N PHE A 182 1.26 11.38 7.20
CA PHE A 182 0.99 10.14 6.48
C PHE A 182 1.55 10.15 5.05
N VAL A 183 1.42 11.26 4.32
CA VAL A 183 2.01 11.42 2.98
C VAL A 183 3.53 11.28 3.01
N ALA A 184 4.21 11.89 3.98
CA ALA A 184 5.66 11.79 4.06
C ALA A 184 6.13 10.38 4.44
N VAL A 185 5.42 9.71 5.35
CA VAL A 185 5.76 8.33 5.74
C VAL A 185 5.45 7.35 4.61
N SER A 186 4.41 7.57 3.81
CA SER A 186 4.07 6.64 2.71
C SER A 186 5.12 6.63 1.60
N LEU A 187 5.81 7.75 1.40
CA LEU A 187 6.87 7.88 0.40
C LEU A 187 8.24 7.39 0.88
N MET A 188 8.53 7.50 2.18
CA MET A 188 9.88 7.27 2.72
C MET A 188 9.84 6.96 4.22
N TYR A 189 9.48 5.74 4.61
CA TYR A 189 9.34 5.36 6.01
C TYR A 189 10.67 5.03 6.70
N GLU A 190 11.73 4.78 5.93
CA GLU A 190 12.99 4.24 6.44
C GLU A 190 13.70 5.25 7.34
N PRO A 191 14.25 4.84 8.50
CA PRO A 191 14.79 5.76 9.51
C PRO A 191 15.74 6.84 8.97
N GLN A 192 16.61 6.49 8.03
CA GLN A 192 17.62 7.38 7.43
C GLN A 192 17.03 8.59 6.68
N PHE A 193 15.76 8.55 6.28
CA PHE A 193 15.11 9.63 5.54
C PHE A 193 14.39 10.67 6.43
N SER A 194 14.70 10.72 7.72
CA SER A 194 14.11 11.66 8.70
C SER A 194 14.13 13.12 8.23
N SER A 195 15.29 13.63 7.80
CA SER A 195 15.40 15.03 7.35
C SER A 195 14.54 15.31 6.12
N TYR A 196 14.46 14.35 5.17
CA TYR A 196 13.61 14.47 3.98
C TYR A 196 12.13 14.47 4.36
N ARG A 197 11.69 13.57 5.25
CA ARG A 197 10.32 13.57 5.76
C ARG A 197 9.96 14.89 6.43
N GLN A 198 10.84 15.42 7.27
CA GLN A 198 10.59 16.71 7.93
C GLN A 198 10.47 17.85 6.92
N GLY A 199 11.36 17.91 5.93
CA GLY A 199 11.29 18.91 4.85
C GLY A 199 10.00 18.79 4.04
N LEU A 200 9.69 17.58 3.56
CA LEU A 200 8.49 17.30 2.76
C LEU A 200 7.20 17.66 3.52
N ARG A 201 7.13 17.38 4.82
CA ARG A 201 5.97 17.77 5.63
C ARG A 201 5.80 19.27 5.75
N LYS A 202 6.88 20.03 5.91
CA LYS A 202 6.83 21.50 5.92
C LYS A 202 6.34 22.04 4.58
N VAL A 203 6.85 21.48 3.47
CA VAL A 203 6.39 21.82 2.11
C VAL A 203 4.91 21.51 1.95
N ALA A 204 4.45 20.32 2.35
CA ALA A 204 3.04 19.93 2.24
C ALA A 204 2.11 20.83 3.06
N LEU A 205 2.54 21.27 4.25
CA LEU A 205 1.80 22.25 5.06
C LEU A 205 1.69 23.59 4.32
N PHE A 206 2.79 24.10 3.77
CA PHE A 206 2.75 25.34 2.98
C PHE A 206 1.88 25.21 1.73
N ILE A 207 1.96 24.10 1.00
CA ILE A 207 1.08 23.84 -0.16
C ILE A 207 -0.38 23.89 0.27
N THR A 208 -0.75 23.24 1.38
CA THR A 208 -2.13 23.24 1.88
C THR A 208 -2.58 24.65 2.32
N THR A 209 -1.70 25.42 2.95
CA THR A 209 -2.02 26.81 3.30
C THR A 209 -2.19 27.69 2.08
N ILE A 210 -1.32 27.56 1.07
CA ILE A 210 -1.42 28.32 -0.17
C ILE A 210 -2.68 27.93 -0.94
N ASP A 211 -3.00 26.64 -1.01
CA ASP A 211 -4.27 26.14 -1.56
C ASP A 211 -5.48 26.83 -0.90
N ASP A 212 -5.53 26.87 0.44
CA ASP A 212 -6.59 27.57 1.17
C ASP A 212 -6.60 29.10 0.92
N ILE A 213 -5.42 29.71 0.69
CA ILE A 213 -5.31 31.12 0.29
C ILE A 213 -6.00 31.35 -1.05
N TYR A 214 -5.71 30.55 -2.07
CA TYR A 214 -6.25 30.75 -3.43
C TYR A 214 -7.72 30.35 -3.54
N ASP A 215 -8.15 29.28 -2.86
CA ASP A 215 -9.48 28.71 -3.06
C ASP A 215 -10.56 29.37 -2.18
N ILE A 216 -10.19 29.86 -0.98
CA ILE A 216 -11.16 30.27 0.04
C ILE A 216 -10.91 31.68 0.57
N TYR A 217 -9.65 32.03 0.85
CA TYR A 217 -9.35 33.19 1.68
C TYR A 217 -9.06 34.48 0.90
N GLY A 218 -8.20 34.42 -0.12
CA GLY A 218 -7.68 35.58 -0.83
C GLY A 218 -8.67 36.15 -1.86
N THR A 219 -8.74 37.47 -1.95
CA THR A 219 -9.42 38.15 -3.06
C THR A 219 -8.55 38.14 -4.32
N MET A 220 -9.16 38.24 -5.51
CA MET A 220 -8.41 38.22 -6.79
C MET A 220 -7.22 39.20 -6.81
N SER A 221 -7.41 40.42 -6.33
CA SER A 221 -6.34 41.43 -6.26
C SER A 221 -5.21 41.06 -5.30
N GLU A 222 -5.51 40.38 -4.18
CA GLU A 222 -4.49 39.91 -3.24
C GLU A 222 -3.74 38.71 -3.81
N LEU A 223 -4.44 37.81 -4.53
CA LEU A 223 -3.84 36.65 -5.18
C LEU A 223 -2.91 37.04 -6.33
N GLU A 224 -3.25 38.08 -7.10
CA GLU A 224 -2.34 38.65 -8.12
C GLU A 224 -1.04 39.15 -7.48
N LEU A 225 -1.13 39.90 -6.37
CA LEU A 225 0.04 40.37 -5.63
C LEU A 225 0.86 39.24 -5.01
N PHE A 226 0.20 38.23 -4.45
CA PHE A 226 0.87 37.07 -3.88
C PHE A 226 1.62 36.27 -4.95
N THR A 227 0.99 36.05 -6.11
CA THR A 227 1.61 35.35 -7.25
C THR A 227 2.84 36.10 -7.74
N ASP A 228 2.70 37.41 -8.01
CA ASP A 228 3.81 38.26 -8.45
C ASP A 228 4.95 38.29 -7.42
N ALA A 229 4.65 38.27 -6.12
CA ALA A 229 5.67 38.22 -5.08
C ALA A 229 6.47 36.90 -5.06
N VAL A 230 5.87 35.77 -5.45
CA VAL A 230 6.54 34.46 -5.50
C VAL A 230 7.33 34.27 -6.80
N GLU A 231 6.91 34.89 -7.90
CA GLU A 231 7.57 34.80 -9.20
C GLU A 231 8.83 35.68 -9.34
N ARG A 232 8.96 36.73 -8.52
CA ARG A 232 10.10 37.67 -8.52
C ARG A 232 11.36 37.11 -7.86
#